data_AF-A0A814FIQ3-F1
#
_entry.id   AF-A0A814FIQ3-F1
#
_cell.length_a   1.000
_cell.length_b   1.000
_cell.length_c   1.000
_cell.angle_alpha   90.00
_cell.angle_beta   90.00
_cell.angle_gamma   90.00
#
_symmetry.space_group_name_H-M   'P 1'
#
loop_
_entity.id
_entity.type
_entity.pdbx_description
1 polymer ?
#
loop_
_entity_poly.entity_id
_entity_poly.type
_entity_poly.pdbx_seq_one_letter_code
_entity_poly.pdbx_strand_id
1 'polypeptide(L)'
;MVLRCDLCRIEVPDERVLADHTKGKRHQALLNARERFETSQNSSIYVSRIKPEHDENILKTYFSRFGQIKNAFIDKEKVSIEL
;
A
#
# COMPACT_ATOMS: atom_id res chain seq x y z
N MET A 1 16.22 20.12 -24.88
CA MET A 1 15.39 18.94 -24.54
C MET A 1 14.90 19.16 -23.12
N VAL A 2 13.60 19.21 -22.87
CA VAL A 2 13.06 19.39 -21.51
C VAL A 2 12.78 18.03 -20.90
N LEU A 3 13.05 17.88 -19.62
CA LEU A 3 12.74 16.67 -18.87
C LEU A 3 11.56 16.94 -17.94
N ARG A 4 10.73 15.94 -17.72
CA ARG A 4 9.52 16.08 -16.91
C ARG A 4 9.54 15.09 -15.77
N CYS A 5 9.13 15.55 -14.59
CA CYS A 5 8.85 14.70 -13.45
C CYS A 5 7.35 14.46 -13.35
N ASP A 6 6.87 13.23 -13.55
CA ASP A 6 5.43 12.93 -13.49
C ASP A 6 4.85 12.95 -12.06
N LEU A 7 5.69 12.76 -11.04
CA LEU A 7 5.29 12.84 -9.64
C LEU A 7 4.98 14.28 -9.20
N CYS A 8 5.80 15.23 -9.64
CA CYS A 8 5.65 16.64 -9.29
C CYS A 8 4.99 17.47 -10.40
N ARG A 9 4.80 16.88 -11.60
CA ARG A 9 4.28 17.52 -12.81
C ARG A 9 5.00 18.82 -13.19
N ILE A 10 6.31 18.83 -12.97
CA ILE A 10 7.17 19.96 -13.36
C ILE A 10 8.04 19.58 -14.55
N GLU A 11 8.31 20.57 -15.39
CA GLU A 11 9.29 20.49 -16.47
C GLU A 11 10.56 21.18 -16.02
N VAL A 12 11.69 20.50 -16.24
CA VAL A 12 13.03 20.97 -15.88
C VAL A 12 13.91 21.01 -17.13
N PRO A 13 14.83 21.98 -17.20
CA PRO A 13 15.55 22.25 -18.43
C PRO A 13 16.66 21.24 -18.75
N ASP A 14 17.16 20.49 -17.76
CA ASP A 14 18.31 19.59 -17.92
C ASP A 14 18.31 18.45 -16.88
N GLU A 15 19.06 17.37 -17.15
CA GLU A 15 19.14 16.16 -16.32
C GLU A 15 19.73 16.45 -14.94
N ARG A 16 20.70 17.36 -14.83
CA ARG A 16 21.27 17.74 -13.52
C ARG A 16 20.22 18.32 -12.59
N VAL A 17 19.34 19.17 -13.14
CA VAL A 17 18.25 19.80 -12.38
C VAL A 17 17.20 18.74 -12.02
N LEU A 18 16.93 17.78 -12.91
CA LEU A 18 16.06 16.65 -12.59
C LEU A 18 16.64 15.79 -11.44
N ALA A 19 17.94 15.50 -11.49
CA ALA A 19 18.63 14.70 -10.48
C ALA A 19 18.69 15.37 -9.10
N ASP A 20 18.79 16.71 -9.06
CA ASP A 20 18.67 17.47 -7.81
C ASP A 20 17.21 17.51 -7.33
N HIS A 21 16.27 17.74 -8.25
CA HIS A 21 14.84 17.73 -7.96
C HIS A 21 14.36 16.42 -7.32
N THR A 22 14.79 15.26 -7.82
CA THR A 22 14.41 13.93 -7.28
C THR A 22 14.94 13.68 -5.87
N LYS A 23 16.03 14.35 -5.49
CA LYS A 23 16.60 14.33 -4.13
C LYS A 23 15.94 15.34 -3.19
N GLY A 24 15.14 16.27 -3.72
CA GLY A 24 14.45 17.29 -2.96
C GLY A 24 13.42 16.71 -1.99
N LYS A 25 13.30 17.32 -0.79
CA LYS A 25 12.40 16.88 0.29
C LYS A 25 10.94 16.71 -0.17
N ARG A 26 10.46 17.61 -1.04
CA ARG A 26 9.09 17.57 -1.59
C ARG A 26 8.86 16.35 -2.48
N HIS A 27 9.78 16.07 -3.39
CA HIS A 27 9.70 14.91 -4.28
C HIS A 27 9.74 13.62 -3.48
N GLN A 28 10.71 13.50 -2.58
CA GLN A 28 10.87 12.35 -1.69
C GLN A 28 9.62 12.08 -0.85
N ALA A 29 8.97 13.12 -0.30
CA ALA A 29 7.74 12.97 0.48
C ALA A 29 6.58 12.42 -0.37
N LEU A 30 6.40 12.93 -1.58
CA LEU A 30 5.39 12.43 -2.53
C LEU A 30 5.67 10.99 -2.97
N LEU A 31 6.94 10.66 -3.22
CA LEU A 31 7.37 9.33 -3.62
C LEU A 31 7.11 8.31 -2.50
N ASN A 32 7.48 8.65 -1.26
CA ASN A 32 7.18 7.83 -0.08
C ASN A 32 5.67 7.66 0.14
N ALA A 33 4.89 8.73 -0.02
CA ALA A 33 3.44 8.64 0.08
C ALA A 33 2.89 7.66 -0.97
N ARG A 34 3.30 7.81 -2.23
CA ARG A 34 2.90 6.91 -3.33
C ARG A 34 3.27 5.46 -3.04
N GLU A 35 4.50 5.18 -2.60
CA GLU A 35 4.94 3.82 -2.26
C GLU A 35 4.13 3.21 -1.11
N ARG A 36 3.75 4.01 -0.11
CA ARG A 36 2.86 3.57 0.98
C ARG A 36 1.46 3.21 0.47
N PHE A 37 0.93 3.96 -0.50
CA PHE A 37 -0.37 3.66 -1.11
C PHE A 37 -0.31 2.41 -1.98
N GLU A 38 0.69 2.30 -2.86
CA GLU A 38 0.87 1.15 -3.77
C GLU A 38 1.08 -0.16 -2.99
N THR A 39 1.92 -0.12 -1.94
CA THR A 39 2.13 -1.29 -1.10
C THR A 39 0.88 -1.71 -0.35
N SER A 40 0.02 -0.77 0.08
CA SER A 40 -1.18 -1.10 0.85
C SER A 40 -2.34 -1.59 -0.03
N GLN A 41 -2.46 -1.04 -1.24
CA GLN A 41 -3.50 -1.45 -2.21
C GLN A 41 -3.21 -2.82 -2.80
N ASN A 42 -1.96 -3.09 -3.19
CA ASN A 42 -1.61 -4.33 -3.90
C ASN A 42 -1.33 -5.54 -2.97
N SER A 43 -1.17 -5.30 -1.66
CA SER A 43 -0.87 -6.37 -0.68
C SER A 43 -1.99 -6.62 0.33
N SER A 44 -3.21 -6.16 0.04
CA SER A 44 -4.39 -6.45 0.87
C SER A 44 -5.23 -7.54 0.20
N ILE A 45 -5.64 -8.54 0.98
CA ILE A 45 -6.49 -9.63 0.51
C ILE A 45 -7.72 -9.72 1.40
N TYR A 46 -8.87 -9.96 0.79
CA TYR A 46 -10.11 -10.25 1.50
C TYR A 46 -10.36 -11.76 1.49
N VAL A 47 -10.64 -12.34 2.66
CA VAL A 47 -10.87 -13.78 2.81
C VAL A 47 -12.30 -13.98 3.31
N SER A 48 -13.15 -14.50 2.43
CA SER A 48 -14.54 -14.88 2.76
C SER A 48 -14.61 -16.29 3.34
N ARG A 49 -15.70 -16.60 4.06
CA ARG A 49 -16.02 -17.95 4.60
C ARG A 49 -15.02 -18.45 5.65
N ILE A 50 -14.53 -17.55 6.48
CA ILE A 50 -13.82 -17.93 7.70
C ILE A 50 -14.84 -18.45 8.69
N LYS A 51 -14.57 -19.62 9.30
CA LYS A 51 -15.44 -20.16 10.34
C LYS A 51 -15.49 -19.16 11.51
N PRO A 52 -16.65 -18.96 12.15
CA PRO A 52 -16.79 -17.99 13.24
C PRO A 52 -15.93 -18.32 14.46
N GLU A 53 -15.45 -19.57 14.59
CA GLU A 53 -14.51 -20.01 15.61
C GLU A 53 -13.08 -19.46 15.42
N HIS A 54 -12.77 -18.82 14.30
CA HIS A 54 -11.44 -18.31 13.98
C HIS A 54 -11.32 -16.81 14.21
N ASP A 55 -10.32 -16.40 15.00
CA ASP A 55 -9.98 -14.99 15.23
C ASP A 55 -8.82 -14.51 14.36
N GLU A 56 -8.55 -13.20 14.42
CA GLU A 56 -7.48 -12.51 13.70
C GLU A 56 -6.10 -13.17 13.88
N ASN A 57 -5.87 -13.82 15.02
CA ASN A 57 -4.62 -14.51 15.31
C ASN A 57 -4.36 -15.67 14.33
N ILE A 58 -5.40 -16.39 13.89
CA ILE A 58 -5.24 -17.48 12.93
C ILE A 58 -4.86 -16.94 11.56
N LEU A 59 -5.43 -15.80 11.15
CA LEU A 59 -5.02 -15.10 9.95
C LEU A 59 -3.54 -14.71 10.04
N LYS A 60 -3.14 -14.07 11.14
CA LYS A 60 -1.75 -13.69 11.35
C LYS A 60 -0.81 -14.89 11.30
N THR A 61 -1.15 -15.97 12.00
CA THR A 61 -0.34 -17.18 12.08
C THR A 61 -0.23 -17.89 10.72
N TYR A 62 -1.35 -18.10 10.04
CA TYR A 62 -1.38 -18.82 8.76
C TYR A 62 -0.72 -18.01 7.64
N PHE A 63 -1.01 -16.71 7.55
CA PHE A 63 -0.49 -15.86 6.47
C PHE A 63 0.96 -15.40 6.71
N SER A 64 1.50 -15.49 7.94
CA SER A 64 2.90 -15.15 8.25
C SER A 64 3.89 -15.99 7.44
N ARG A 65 3.51 -17.22 7.05
CA ARG A 65 4.31 -18.08 6.16
C ARG A 65 4.57 -17.44 4.78
N PHE A 66 3.69 -16.57 4.32
CA PHE A 66 3.80 -15.93 3.00
C PHE A 66 4.48 -14.55 3.06
N GLY A 67 4.74 -14.02 4.26
CA GLY A 67 5.43 -12.75 4.45
C GLY A 67 4.96 -12.00 5.69
N GLN A 68 5.54 -10.82 5.92
CA GLN A 68 5.18 -9.96 7.04
C GLN A 68 3.79 -9.33 6.82
N ILE A 69 2.90 -9.53 7.78
CA ILE A 69 1.53 -8.97 7.75
C ILE A 69 1.55 -7.62 8.46
N LYS A 70 1.26 -6.55 7.72
CA LYS A 70 1.16 -5.19 8.29
C LYS A 70 -0.08 -5.01 9.14
N ASN A 71 -1.23 -5.52 8.69
CA ASN A 71 -2.49 -5.44 9.42
C ASN A 71 -3.40 -6.62 9.01
N ALA A 72 -4.20 -7.11 9.94
CA ALA A 72 -5.25 -8.10 9.70
C ALA A 72 -6.42 -7.74 10.62
N PHE A 73 -7.65 -7.86 10.14
CA PHE A 73 -8.87 -7.61 10.91
C PHE A 73 -9.98 -8.49 10.36
N ILE A 74 -10.88 -8.94 11.22
CA ILE A 74 -12.06 -9.70 10.84
C ILE A 74 -13.28 -8.81 11.03
N ASP A 75 -13.96 -8.51 9.93
CA ASP A 75 -15.24 -7.82 9.95
C ASP A 75 -16.32 -8.80 10.41
N LYS A 76 -16.76 -8.68 11.67
CA LYS A 76 -17.78 -9.57 12.28
C LYS A 76 -19.22 -9.08 12.01
N GLU A 77 -19.42 -8.09 11.14
CA GLU A 77 -20.73 -7.44 10.92
C GLU A 77 -21.65 -8.10 9.87
N LYS A 78 -21.35 -9.32 9.41
CA LYS A 78 -22.28 -10.10 8.59
C LYS A 78 -22.38 -11.56 8.99
N VAL A 79 -22.93 -11.81 10.18
CA VAL A 79 -23.60 -13.07 10.51
C VAL A 79 -25.08 -12.79 10.71
N SER A 80 -25.75 -12.35 9.65
CA SER A 80 -27.21 -12.30 9.58
C SER A 80 -27.64 -12.41 8.13
N ILE A 81 -27.65 -13.63 7.62
CA ILE A 81 -28.68 -14.01 6.65
C ILE A 81 -29.18 -15.38 7.09
N GLU A 82 -30.07 -15.37 8.09
CA GLU A 82 -31.13 -16.36 8.15
C GLU A 82 -32.12 -15.99 7.04
N LEU A 83 -32.26 -16.85 6.04
CA LEU A 83 -33.50 -17.22 5.35
C LEU A 83 -33.19 -18.28 4.29
#